data_AF-A0A3B0XAT5-F1
#
_entry.id   AF-A0A3B0XAT5-F1
#
_cell.length_a   1.000
_cell.length_b   1.000
_cell.length_c   1.000
_cell.angle_alpha   90.00
_cell.angle_beta   90.00
_cell.angle_gamma   90.00
#
_symmetry.space_group_name_H-M   'P 1'
#
loop_
_entity.id
_entity.type
_entity.pdbx_description
1 polymer ?
#
loop_
_entity_poly.entity_id
_entity_poly.type
_entity_poly.pdbx_seq_one_letter_code
_entity_poly.pdbx_strand_id
1 'polypeptide(L)'
;MSIITKGVSMFIIAVLILVLLVMIVLGFMLGFSHPLPWVLISMLVIVPIIHDKIVSKRFVKWNDSYSVGIKSIDCDHKKLLGMINQLQTASQYETHEGMLEDILNELVGYTKYHFTREEEMMRECNYPGYDVHKKQHEAMIEQVTKFIDEYRVHKTRTINDVVQYLKSWLVNHINGCDQEYSPYLKGKVN
;
A
#
# COMPACT_ATOMS: atom_id res chain seq x y z
N MET A 1 -15.24 10.13 -0.20
CA MET A 1 -15.24 10.03 -1.68
C MET A 1 -15.00 8.57 -2.10
N SER A 2 -16.03 7.77 -2.37
CA SER A 2 -17.09 7.32 -1.47
C SER A 2 -17.46 5.88 -1.89
N ILE A 3 -18.16 5.04 -1.11
CA ILE A 3 -18.64 3.69 -1.53
C ILE A 3 -19.32 3.75 -2.91
N ILE A 4 -19.90 4.90 -3.24
CA ILE A 4 -20.40 5.25 -4.57
C ILE A 4 -19.36 4.94 -5.65
N THR A 5 -18.09 5.33 -5.54
CA THR A 5 -17.07 5.08 -6.59
C THR A 5 -16.69 3.61 -6.76
N LYS A 6 -16.73 2.81 -5.68
CA LYS A 6 -16.46 1.36 -5.73
C LYS A 6 -17.67 0.55 -6.19
N GLY A 7 -18.87 0.89 -5.70
CA GLY A 7 -20.14 0.38 -6.20
C GLY A 7 -20.30 0.71 -7.67
N VAL A 8 -19.95 1.94 -8.07
CA VAL A 8 -19.87 2.39 -9.47
C VAL A 8 -18.80 1.62 -10.23
N SER A 9 -17.61 1.37 -9.67
CA SER A 9 -16.57 0.57 -10.35
C SER A 9 -17.01 -0.89 -10.57
N MET A 10 -17.58 -1.55 -9.57
CA MET A 10 -18.09 -2.92 -9.68
C MET A 10 -19.30 -3.00 -10.61
N PHE A 11 -20.16 -1.98 -10.55
CA PHE A 11 -21.30 -1.84 -11.46
C PHE A 11 -20.84 -1.58 -12.90
N ILE A 12 -19.86 -0.71 -13.13
CA ILE A 12 -19.25 -0.46 -14.44
C ILE A 12 -18.65 -1.76 -14.99
N ILE A 13 -17.92 -2.53 -14.18
CA ILE A 13 -17.35 -3.80 -14.60
C ILE A 13 -18.46 -4.81 -14.92
N ALA A 14 -19.51 -4.90 -14.11
CA ALA A 14 -20.65 -5.77 -14.37
C ALA A 14 -21.39 -5.39 -15.66
N VAL A 15 -21.62 -4.09 -15.89
CA VAL A 15 -22.20 -3.56 -17.13
C VAL A 15 -21.29 -3.84 -18.32
N LEU A 16 -19.98 -3.66 -18.19
CA LEU A 16 -19.01 -3.94 -19.24
C LEU A 16 -18.96 -5.43 -19.60
N ILE A 17 -19.03 -6.32 -18.60
CA ILE A 17 -19.15 -7.77 -18.80
C ILE A 17 -20.45 -8.10 -19.54
N LEU A 18 -21.58 -7.52 -19.12
CA LEU A 18 -22.88 -7.74 -19.77
C LEU A 18 -22.88 -7.28 -21.23
N VAL A 19 -22.32 -6.09 -21.51
CA VAL A 19 -22.18 -5.57 -22.88
C VAL A 19 -21.28 -6.48 -23.72
N LEU A 20 -20.15 -6.95 -23.18
CA LEU A 20 -19.27 -7.88 -23.87
C LEU A 20 -19.98 -9.20 -24.20
N LEU A 21 -20.78 -9.76 -23.29
CA LEU A 21 -21.57 -10.97 -23.53
C LEU A 21 -22.56 -10.79 -24.68
N VAL A 22 -23.28 -9.66 -24.72
CA VAL A 22 -24.20 -9.34 -25.81
C VAL A 22 -23.46 -9.21 -27.15
N MET A 23 -22.31 -8.53 -27.16
CA MET A 23 -21.49 -8.36 -28.36
C MET A 23 -20.90 -9.67 -28.87
N ILE A 24 -20.55 -10.61 -27.99
CA ILE A 24 -20.10 -11.95 -28.37
C ILE A 24 -21.22 -12.70 -29.10
N VAL A 25 -22.43 -12.70 -28.55
CA VAL A 25 -23.60 -13.37 -29.16
C VAL A 25 -23.90 -12.78 -30.54
N LEU A 26 -23.95 -11.45 -30.65
CA LEU A 26 -24.16 -10.76 -31.94
C LEU A 26 -23.02 -11.04 -32.94
N GLY A 27 -21.78 -11.09 -32.46
CA GLY A 27 -20.63 -11.39 -33.30
C GLY A 27 -20.69 -12.79 -33.91
N PHE A 28 -21.20 -13.79 -33.18
CA PHE A 28 -21.39 -15.15 -33.74
C PHE A 28 -22.48 -15.20 -34.82
N MET A 29 -23.40 -14.23 -34.88
CA MET A 29 -24.35 -14.11 -35.99
C MET A 29 -23.66 -13.75 -37.32
N LEU A 30 -22.43 -13.23 -37.27
CA LEU A 30 -21.59 -12.99 -38.45
C LEU A 30 -20.84 -14.26 -38.92
N GLY A 31 -21.01 -15.38 -38.22
CA GLY A 31 -20.39 -16.67 -38.52
C GLY A 31 -19.20 -17.02 -37.61
N PHE A 32 -18.98 -18.33 -37.41
CA PHE A 32 -17.96 -18.86 -36.49
C PHE A 32 -16.51 -18.57 -36.91
N SER A 33 -16.28 -18.35 -38.21
CA SER A 33 -14.98 -18.00 -38.77
C SER A 33 -14.65 -16.50 -38.63
N HIS A 34 -15.61 -15.68 -38.17
CA HIS A 34 -15.35 -14.26 -37.94
C HIS A 34 -14.48 -14.09 -36.68
N PRO A 35 -13.42 -13.25 -36.71
CA PRO A 35 -12.47 -13.15 -35.60
C PRO A 35 -13.01 -12.38 -34.37
N LEU A 36 -14.03 -11.53 -34.57
CA LEU A 36 -14.54 -10.63 -33.53
C LEU A 36 -15.03 -11.35 -32.24
N PRO A 37 -15.85 -12.41 -32.28
CA PRO A 37 -16.32 -13.09 -31.06
C PRO A 37 -15.16 -13.68 -30.25
N TRP A 38 -14.15 -14.22 -30.93
CA TRP A 38 -12.98 -14.80 -30.28
C TRP A 38 -12.11 -13.74 -29.58
N VAL A 39 -11.93 -12.57 -30.20
CA VAL A 39 -11.27 -11.41 -29.56
C VAL A 39 -12.07 -10.96 -28.33
N LEU A 40 -13.39 -10.86 -28.44
CA LEU A 40 -14.24 -10.43 -27.33
C LEU A 40 -14.25 -11.45 -26.17
N ILE A 41 -14.20 -12.75 -26.46
CA ILE A 41 -14.03 -13.81 -25.45
C ILE A 41 -12.68 -13.63 -24.73
N SER A 42 -11.60 -13.34 -25.47
CA SER A 42 -10.30 -13.09 -24.84
C SER A 42 -10.35 -11.88 -23.90
N MET A 43 -11.01 -10.78 -24.30
CA MET A 43 -11.21 -9.61 -23.45
C MET A 43 -12.05 -9.93 -22.20
N LEU A 44 -13.11 -10.71 -22.36
CA LEU A 44 -14.00 -11.11 -21.26
C LEU A 44 -13.24 -11.85 -20.15
N VAL A 45 -12.27 -12.70 -20.51
CA VAL A 45 -11.41 -13.41 -19.55
C VAL A 45 -10.37 -12.48 -18.92
N ILE A 46 -9.82 -11.54 -19.69
CA ILE A 46 -8.75 -10.64 -19.24
C ILE A 46 -9.28 -9.59 -18.23
N VAL A 47 -10.49 -9.06 -18.42
CA VAL A 47 -11.05 -7.96 -17.60
C VAL A 47 -11.09 -8.30 -16.10
N PRO A 48 -11.65 -9.45 -15.65
CA PRO A 48 -11.63 -9.82 -14.23
C PRO A 48 -10.22 -10.02 -13.68
N ILE A 49 -9.32 -10.60 -14.47
CA ILE A 49 -7.92 -10.86 -14.07
C ILE A 49 -7.17 -9.54 -13.84
N ILE A 50 -7.33 -8.57 -14.74
CA ILE A 50 -6.70 -7.25 -14.60
C ILE A 50 -7.26 -6.53 -13.37
N HIS A 51 -8.58 -6.55 -13.18
CA HIS A 51 -9.21 -5.93 -12.01
C HIS A 51 -8.70 -6.53 -10.70
N ASP A 52 -8.69 -7.86 -10.59
CA ASP A 52 -8.18 -8.56 -9.40
C ASP A 52 -6.70 -8.28 -9.14
N LYS A 53 -5.88 -8.24 -10.20
CA LYS A 53 -4.45 -7.87 -10.10
C LYS A 53 -4.26 -6.42 -9.65
N ILE A 54 -5.10 -5.49 -10.09
CA ILE A 54 -5.05 -4.08 -9.67
C ILE A 54 -5.47 -3.95 -8.19
N VAL A 55 -6.49 -4.70 -7.76
CA VAL A 55 -6.97 -4.66 -6.38
C VAL A 55 -6.00 -5.37 -5.42
N SER A 56 -5.45 -6.52 -5.80
CA SER A 56 -4.49 -7.26 -4.97
C SER A 56 -3.15 -6.53 -4.81
N LYS A 57 -2.73 -5.74 -5.81
CA LYS A 57 -1.54 -4.86 -5.71
C LYS A 57 -1.69 -3.76 -4.65
N ARG A 58 -2.88 -3.53 -4.10
CA ARG A 58 -3.11 -2.53 -3.04
C ARG A 58 -2.54 -2.95 -1.69
N PHE A 59 -2.56 -4.24 -1.36
CA PHE A 59 -2.04 -4.75 -0.09
C PHE A 59 -0.54 -5.08 -0.19
N VAL A 60 0.17 -4.99 0.92
CA VAL A 60 1.56 -5.46 1.04
C VAL A 60 1.59 -6.68 1.95
N LYS A 61 2.17 -7.78 1.46
CA LYS A 61 2.50 -8.91 2.32
C LYS A 61 3.95 -8.81 2.74
N TRP A 62 4.24 -9.25 3.95
CA TRP A 62 5.62 -9.48 4.37
C TRP A 62 6.33 -10.39 3.37
N ASN A 63 7.56 -10.04 3.03
CA ASN A 63 8.48 -10.86 2.26
C ASN A 63 9.74 -11.00 3.11
N ASP A 64 10.33 -12.19 3.15
CA ASP A 64 11.55 -12.44 3.92
C ASP A 64 12.74 -11.60 3.43
N SER A 65 12.70 -11.09 2.19
CA SER A 65 13.66 -10.10 1.70
C SER A 65 13.64 -8.77 2.47
N TYR A 66 12.56 -8.49 3.22
CA TYR A 66 12.45 -7.29 4.05
C TYR A 66 13.09 -7.46 5.43
N SER A 67 13.51 -8.68 5.79
CA SER A 67 14.14 -8.90 7.08
C SER A 67 15.48 -8.18 7.14
N VAL A 68 15.68 -7.39 8.19
CA VAL A 68 17.00 -6.87 8.57
C VAL A 68 17.77 -7.88 9.42
N GLY A 69 17.13 -9.00 9.77
CA GLY A 69 17.65 -10.08 10.60
C GLY A 69 17.78 -9.70 12.08
N ILE A 70 16.98 -8.75 12.54
CA ILE A 70 16.86 -8.33 13.94
C ILE A 70 15.39 -8.49 14.31
N LYS A 71 15.08 -9.48 15.15
CA LYS A 71 13.71 -9.93 15.39
C LYS A 71 12.76 -8.81 15.84
N SER A 72 13.21 -7.91 16.71
CA SER A 72 12.41 -6.78 17.17
C SER A 72 12.07 -5.83 16.02
N ILE A 73 13.02 -5.54 15.13
CA ILE A 73 12.84 -4.69 13.95
C ILE A 73 11.92 -5.35 12.93
N ASP A 74 12.15 -6.61 12.60
CA ASP A 74 11.27 -7.35 11.68
C ASP A 74 9.82 -7.41 12.20
N CYS A 75 9.62 -7.53 13.52
CA CYS A 75 8.30 -7.48 14.13
C CYS A 75 7.63 -6.10 13.96
N ASP A 76 8.39 -5.01 14.10
CA ASP A 76 7.87 -3.66 13.89
C ASP A 76 7.50 -3.44 12.42
N HIS A 77 8.38 -3.81 11.48
CA HIS A 77 8.11 -3.70 10.06
C HIS A 77 6.85 -4.49 9.66
N LYS A 78 6.70 -5.72 10.18
CA LYS A 78 5.47 -6.52 9.98
C LYS A 78 4.24 -5.81 10.52
N LYS A 79 4.33 -5.22 11.72
CA LYS A 79 3.22 -4.47 12.31
C LYS A 79 2.88 -3.22 11.49
N LEU A 80 3.87 -2.43 11.07
CA LEU A 80 3.68 -1.26 10.22
C LEU A 80 3.01 -1.62 8.89
N LEU A 81 3.46 -2.69 8.21
CA LEU A 81 2.79 -3.20 7.01
C LEU A 81 1.35 -3.62 7.28
N GLY A 82 1.09 -4.26 8.43
CA GLY A 82 -0.26 -4.60 8.88
C GLY A 82 -1.16 -3.38 9.05
N MET A 83 -0.66 -2.34 9.72
CA MET A 83 -1.39 -1.08 9.93
C MET A 83 -1.63 -0.32 8.62
N ILE A 84 -0.67 -0.32 7.69
CA ILE A 84 -0.86 0.24 6.33
C ILE A 84 -1.96 -0.53 5.58
N ASN A 85 -2.00 -1.85 5.69
CA ASN A 85 -3.07 -2.66 5.10
C ASN A 85 -4.44 -2.41 5.75
N GLN A 86 -4.47 -2.16 7.07
CA GLN A 86 -5.70 -1.74 7.76
C GLN A 86 -6.17 -0.38 7.25
N LEU A 87 -5.26 0.59 7.10
CA LEU A 87 -5.56 1.90 6.53
C LEU A 87 -6.06 1.78 5.07
N GLN A 88 -5.45 0.91 4.27
CA GLN A 88 -5.90 0.58 2.90
C GLN A 88 -7.30 -0.04 2.88
N THR A 89 -7.68 -0.80 3.92
CA THR A 89 -9.01 -1.39 4.07
C THR A 89 -10.01 -0.31 4.48
N ALA A 90 -9.69 0.48 5.51
CA ALA A 90 -10.53 1.58 5.97
C ALA A 90 -10.82 2.60 4.85
N SER A 91 -9.80 2.92 4.04
CA SER A 91 -9.96 3.79 2.86
C SER A 91 -10.91 3.23 1.79
N GLN A 92 -11.09 1.90 1.79
CA GLN A 92 -11.80 1.15 0.78
C GLN A 92 -13.25 0.80 1.12
N TYR A 93 -13.65 0.88 2.40
CA TYR A 93 -14.94 0.40 2.88
C TYR A 93 -15.78 1.48 3.59
N GLU A 94 -15.45 2.77 3.43
CA GLU A 94 -16.07 3.92 4.15
C GLU A 94 -16.41 3.59 5.61
N THR A 95 -15.36 3.39 6.39
CA THR A 95 -15.47 3.45 7.84
C THR A 95 -15.82 4.89 8.25
N HIS A 96 -16.49 5.06 9.39
CA HIS A 96 -16.82 6.40 9.92
C HIS A 96 -15.55 7.28 10.01
N GLU A 97 -15.64 8.58 9.72
CA GLU A 97 -14.46 9.48 9.60
C GLU A 97 -13.52 9.38 10.82
N GLY A 98 -14.07 9.21 12.03
CA GLY A 98 -13.28 9.01 13.26
C GLY A 98 -12.41 7.74 13.26
N MET A 99 -12.88 6.63 12.68
CA MET A 99 -12.09 5.39 12.63
C MET A 99 -10.84 5.54 11.76
N LEU A 100 -10.96 6.29 10.65
CA LEU A 100 -9.80 6.50 9.78
C LEU A 100 -8.75 7.38 10.45
N GLU A 101 -9.20 8.40 11.18
CA GLU A 101 -8.33 9.27 11.96
C GLU A 101 -7.63 8.51 13.10
N ASP A 102 -8.34 7.62 13.80
CA ASP A 102 -7.76 6.78 14.85
C ASP A 102 -6.65 5.86 14.30
N ILE A 103 -6.92 5.16 13.18
CA ILE A 103 -5.93 4.27 12.54
C ILE A 103 -4.69 5.08 12.10
N LEU A 104 -4.90 6.27 11.57
CA LEU A 104 -3.83 7.14 11.09
C LEU A 104 -2.97 7.67 12.25
N ASN A 105 -3.61 8.10 13.34
CA ASN A 105 -2.92 8.52 14.57
C ASN A 105 -2.12 7.36 15.18
N GLU A 106 -2.70 6.15 15.22
CA GLU A 106 -2.02 4.95 15.70
C GLU A 106 -0.80 4.63 14.83
N LEU A 107 -0.95 4.69 13.50
CA LEU A 107 0.13 4.42 12.56
C LEU A 107 1.28 5.42 12.70
N VAL A 108 0.98 6.72 12.80
CA VAL A 108 2.01 7.75 13.02
C VAL A 108 2.69 7.55 14.37
N GLY A 109 1.92 7.27 15.43
CA GLY A 109 2.45 7.00 16.76
C GLY A 109 3.40 5.80 16.78
N TYR A 110 2.99 4.68 16.16
CA TYR A 110 3.82 3.47 16.09
C TYR A 110 5.06 3.68 15.21
N THR A 111 4.95 4.43 14.11
CA THR A 111 6.08 4.77 13.25
C THR A 111 7.13 5.57 14.01
N LYS A 112 6.72 6.59 14.78
CA LYS A 112 7.65 7.36 15.62
C LYS A 112 8.32 6.48 16.68
N TYR A 113 7.57 5.60 17.34
CA TYR A 113 8.12 4.64 18.28
C TYR A 113 9.17 3.74 17.63
N HIS A 114 8.86 3.20 16.46
CA HIS A 114 9.76 2.36 15.68
C HIS A 114 11.06 3.09 15.32
N PHE A 115 10.96 4.30 14.77
CA PHE A 115 12.12 5.12 14.42
C PHE A 115 12.98 5.48 15.62
N THR A 116 12.39 5.87 16.75
CA THR A 116 13.13 6.13 17.98
C THR A 116 13.95 4.91 18.40
N ARG A 117 13.37 3.71 18.31
CA ARG A 117 14.07 2.47 18.67
C ARG A 117 15.22 2.17 17.73
N GLU A 118 15.04 2.33 16.42
CA GLU A 118 16.14 2.16 15.45
C GLU A 118 17.25 3.20 15.68
N GLU A 119 16.89 4.45 15.92
CA GLU A 119 17.81 5.55 16.21
C GLU A 119 18.59 5.35 17.51
N GLU A 120 17.98 4.75 18.53
CA GLU A 120 18.68 4.30 19.75
C GLU A 120 19.69 3.21 19.43
N MET A 121 19.26 2.14 18.73
CA MET A 121 20.14 1.04 18.37
C MET A 121 21.32 1.48 17.48
N MET A 122 21.05 2.36 16.50
CA MET A 122 22.08 2.96 15.63
C MET A 122 23.10 3.77 16.43
N ARG A 123 22.66 4.54 17.43
CA ARG A 123 23.57 5.31 18.30
C ARG A 123 24.41 4.39 19.18
N GLU A 124 23.81 3.39 19.79
CA GLU A 124 24.50 2.42 20.67
C GLU A 124 25.62 1.65 19.94
N CYS A 125 25.43 1.37 18.66
CA CYS A 125 26.46 0.72 17.83
C CYS A 125 27.38 1.70 17.08
N ASN A 126 27.25 3.01 17.29
CA ASN A 126 27.97 4.05 16.55
C ASN A 126 27.85 3.90 15.01
N TYR A 127 26.64 3.65 14.52
CA TYR A 127 26.38 3.51 13.09
C TYR A 127 26.76 4.79 12.32
N PRO A 128 27.70 4.74 11.37
CA PRO A 128 28.18 5.94 10.67
C PRO A 128 27.10 6.69 9.87
N GLY A 129 26.07 5.97 9.41
CA GLY A 129 24.97 6.54 8.62
C GLY A 129 23.84 7.16 9.44
N TYR A 130 23.97 7.25 10.77
CA TYR A 130 22.89 7.68 11.68
C TYR A 130 22.24 9.01 11.28
N ASP A 131 23.03 10.07 11.04
CA ASP A 131 22.48 11.39 10.75
C ASP A 131 21.70 11.44 9.43
N VAL A 132 22.13 10.66 8.44
CA VAL A 132 21.44 10.56 7.14
C VAL A 132 20.15 9.76 7.29
N HIS A 133 20.21 8.63 8.01
CA HIS A 133 19.05 7.78 8.27
C HIS A 133 17.97 8.54 9.04
N LYS A 134 18.35 9.23 10.12
CA LYS A 134 17.42 10.03 10.93
C LYS A 134 16.74 11.14 10.10
N LYS A 135 17.46 11.80 9.20
CA LYS A 135 16.86 12.81 8.31
C LYS A 135 15.79 12.20 7.39
N GLN A 136 15.94 10.96 6.96
CA GLN A 136 14.91 10.27 6.17
C GLN A 136 13.65 10.00 7.01
N HIS A 137 13.82 9.62 8.29
CA HIS A 137 12.72 9.48 9.24
C HIS A 137 11.98 10.79 9.45
N GLU A 138 12.70 11.87 9.76
CA GLU A 138 12.15 13.20 9.98
C GLU A 138 11.38 13.69 8.74
N ALA A 139 11.97 13.55 7.56
CA ALA A 139 11.33 13.94 6.29
C ALA A 139 10.06 13.14 6.00
N MET A 140 10.04 11.83 6.31
CA MET A 140 8.85 11.00 6.13
C MET A 140 7.73 11.42 7.05
N ILE A 141 8.04 11.65 8.34
CA ILE A 141 7.05 12.11 9.33
C ILE A 141 6.48 13.46 8.92
N GLU A 142 7.31 14.42 8.51
CA GLU A 142 6.85 15.72 8.01
C GLU A 142 5.92 15.56 6.80
N GLN A 143 6.31 14.72 5.84
CA GLN A 143 5.52 14.47 4.64
C GLN A 143 4.16 13.84 4.94
N VAL A 144 4.11 12.89 5.89
CA VAL A 144 2.86 12.26 6.33
C VAL A 144 2.00 13.27 7.06
N THR A 145 2.55 14.03 8.01
CA THR A 145 1.80 15.08 8.71
C THR A 145 1.16 16.07 7.73
N LYS A 146 1.90 16.51 6.72
CA LYS A 146 1.36 17.38 5.66
C LYS A 146 0.17 16.74 4.94
N PHE A 147 0.25 15.45 4.59
CA PHE A 147 -0.87 14.77 3.94
C PHE A 147 -2.10 14.63 4.85
N ILE A 148 -1.87 14.40 6.15
CA ILE A 148 -2.94 14.33 7.14
C ILE A 148 -3.66 15.68 7.23
N ASP A 149 -2.92 16.77 7.27
CA ASP A 149 -3.49 18.12 7.33
C ASP A 149 -4.26 18.46 6.04
N GLU A 150 -3.71 18.12 4.87
CA GLU A 150 -4.40 18.27 3.57
C GLU A 150 -5.71 17.45 3.52
N TYR A 151 -5.68 16.23 4.06
CA TYR A 151 -6.86 15.37 4.17
C TYR A 151 -7.93 15.98 5.08
N ARG A 152 -7.52 16.50 6.25
CA ARG A 152 -8.42 17.11 7.26
C ARG A 152 -9.07 18.41 6.76
N VAL A 153 -8.29 19.30 6.15
CA VAL A 153 -8.72 20.68 5.89
C VAL A 153 -9.34 20.85 4.51
N HIS A 154 -8.69 20.28 3.48
CA HIS A 154 -9.00 20.62 2.10
C HIS A 154 -9.71 19.49 1.36
N LYS A 155 -9.67 18.25 1.89
CA LYS A 155 -10.08 17.03 1.19
C LYS A 155 -9.49 16.91 -0.22
N THR A 156 -8.40 17.64 -0.51
CA THR A 156 -7.75 17.75 -1.84
C THR A 156 -6.84 16.57 -2.12
N ARG A 157 -6.37 15.90 -1.07
CA ARG A 157 -5.61 14.65 -1.16
C ARG A 157 -6.46 13.49 -0.68
N THR A 158 -6.41 12.37 -1.41
CA THR A 158 -7.16 11.18 -1.01
C THR A 158 -6.35 10.38 -0.02
N ILE A 159 -7.04 9.69 0.89
CA ILE A 159 -6.40 8.72 1.79
C ILE A 159 -5.65 7.61 1.02
N ASN A 160 -6.05 7.31 -0.22
CA ASN A 160 -5.33 6.34 -1.05
C ASN A 160 -3.94 6.84 -1.45
N ASP A 161 -3.75 8.15 -1.63
CA ASP A 161 -2.43 8.74 -1.91
C ASP A 161 -1.51 8.59 -0.69
N VAL A 162 -2.05 8.77 0.52
CA VAL A 162 -1.33 8.56 1.79
C VAL A 162 -0.88 7.11 1.92
N VAL A 163 -1.80 6.16 1.71
CA VAL A 163 -1.52 4.73 1.78
C VAL A 163 -0.45 4.33 0.75
N GLN A 164 -0.57 4.80 -0.49
CA GLN A 164 0.39 4.48 -1.55
C GLN A 164 1.77 5.04 -1.24
N TYR A 165 1.86 6.25 -0.70
CA TYR A 165 3.12 6.85 -0.26
C TYR A 165 3.75 6.04 0.87
N LEU A 166 3.02 5.80 1.97
CA LEU A 166 3.51 5.05 3.13
C LEU A 166 4.01 3.65 2.74
N LYS A 167 3.24 2.95 1.92
CA LYS A 167 3.62 1.64 1.36
C LYS A 167 4.93 1.70 0.59
N SER A 168 5.04 2.65 -0.33
CA SER A 168 6.21 2.76 -1.21
C SER A 168 7.44 3.17 -0.41
N TRP A 169 7.29 4.15 0.49
CA TRP A 169 8.35 4.62 1.35
C TRP A 169 8.86 3.50 2.24
N LEU A 170 7.98 2.80 2.98
CA LEU A 170 8.39 1.76 3.92
C LEU A 170 9.13 0.63 3.23
N VAL A 171 8.61 0.12 2.10
CA VAL A 171 9.29 -0.96 1.36
C VAL A 171 10.64 -0.51 0.82
N ASN A 172 10.76 0.71 0.29
CA ASN A 172 12.03 1.21 -0.23
C ASN A 172 13.04 1.49 0.89
N HIS A 173 12.58 2.04 2.02
CA HIS A 173 13.40 2.33 3.20
C HIS A 173 13.96 1.03 3.79
N ILE A 174 13.11 0.02 3.98
CA ILE A 174 13.53 -1.28 4.50
C ILE A 174 14.56 -1.97 3.60
N ASN A 175 14.36 -1.94 2.27
CA ASN A 175 15.26 -2.63 1.33
C ASN A 175 16.52 -1.81 0.99
N GLY A 176 16.57 -0.55 1.39
CA GLY A 176 17.71 0.34 1.19
C GLY A 176 18.38 0.65 2.50
N CYS A 177 17.88 1.67 3.21
CA CYS A 177 18.52 2.25 4.37
C CYS A 177 18.61 1.29 5.57
N ASP A 178 17.56 0.52 5.84
CA ASP A 178 17.52 -0.39 7.00
C ASP A 178 18.46 -1.59 6.81
N GLN A 179 18.68 -2.03 5.57
CA GLN A 179 19.66 -3.07 5.29
C GLN A 179 21.09 -2.62 5.65
N GLU A 180 21.39 -1.32 5.52
CA GLU A 180 22.74 -0.80 5.74
C GLU A 180 23.18 -0.85 7.21
N TYR A 181 22.25 -0.65 8.15
CA TYR A 181 22.58 -0.75 9.59
C TYR A 181 22.68 -2.21 10.06
N SER A 182 22.13 -3.17 9.30
CA SER A 182 21.96 -4.56 9.75
C SER A 182 23.24 -5.24 10.22
N PRO A 183 24.40 -5.11 9.53
CA PRO A 183 25.66 -5.70 9.98
C PRO A 183 26.16 -5.12 11.32
N TYR A 184 25.88 -3.83 11.58
CA TYR A 184 26.34 -3.13 12.78
C TYR A 184 25.53 -3.54 14.02
N LEU A 185 24.21 -3.67 13.86
CA LEU A 185 23.31 -4.01 14.95
C LEU A 185 23.39 -5.50 15.32
N LYS A 186 23.54 -6.40 14.34
CA LYS A 186 23.71 -7.85 14.61
C LYS A 186 24.94 -8.16 15.46
N GLY A 187 26.01 -7.36 15.33
CA GLY A 187 27.24 -7.55 16.11
C GLY A 187 27.11 -7.23 17.60
N LYS A 188 26.02 -6.59 18.04
CA LYS A 188 25.81 -6.10 19.42
C LYS A 188 24.57 -6.69 20.11
N VAL A 189 23.65 -7.30 19.37
CA VAL A 189 22.32 -7.75 19.85
C VAL A 189 22.22 -9.28 19.98
N ASN A 190 23.33 -10.01 19.80
CA ASN A 190 23.41 -11.45 20.11
C ASN A 190 23.62 -11.71 21.61
#